data_AF-A0A527VUY1-F1
#
_entry.id   AF-A0A527VUY1-F1
#
_cell.length_a   1.000
_cell.length_b   1.000
_cell.length_c   1.000
_cell.angle_alpha   90.00
_cell.angle_beta   90.00
_cell.angle_gamma   90.00
#
_symmetry.space_group_name_H-M   'P 1'
#
loop_
_entity.id
_entity.type
_entity.pdbx_description
1 polymer ?
#
loop_
_entity_poly.entity_id
_entity_poly.type
_entity_poly.pdbx_seq_one_letter_code
_entity_poly.pdbx_strand_id
1 'polypeptide(L)'
;VNGCLFDSGKPVLIVPKGAKATLWPRRVLVGWDSRVEASRAVREALSLLSAAEEVCVAMVDPKAQNNGKGAQSGADIAAYLTRHGARVSVDLLKSAGKSAATVLTQHAADTCADMIVMGAYGSRRLRERIFGGPPSWSFEKTTLPLFLAR
;
A
#
# COMPACT_ATOMS: atom_id res chain seq x y z
N VAL A 1 -18.40 8.12 5.22
CA VAL A 1 -17.26 7.22 4.87
C VAL A 1 -16.86 6.26 6.01
N ASN A 2 -17.11 6.60 7.28
CA ASN A 2 -16.69 5.82 8.46
C ASN A 2 -17.23 4.38 8.59
N GLY A 3 -18.39 4.03 8.04
CA GLY A 3 -18.89 2.64 8.10
C GLY A 3 -18.34 1.74 6.99
N CYS A 4 -18.04 2.31 5.82
CA CYS A 4 -17.74 1.54 4.61
C CYS A 4 -16.40 0.80 4.68
N LEU A 5 -15.37 1.37 5.31
CA LEU A 5 -14.06 0.70 5.44
C LEU A 5 -14.03 -0.37 6.54
N PHE A 6 -14.85 -0.21 7.59
CA PHE A 6 -14.76 -1.03 8.80
C PHE A 6 -15.83 -2.13 8.88
N ASP A 7 -17.02 -1.93 8.31
CA ASP A 7 -18.14 -2.87 8.39
C ASP A 7 -18.49 -3.57 7.07
N SER A 8 -17.97 -3.11 5.91
CA SER A 8 -18.41 -3.67 4.60
C SER A 8 -17.68 -4.95 4.18
N GLY A 9 -16.48 -5.20 4.71
CA GLY A 9 -15.58 -6.25 4.21
C GLY A 9 -15.12 -6.06 2.76
N LYS A 10 -15.37 -4.90 2.14
CA LYS A 10 -15.02 -4.57 0.76
C LYS A 10 -13.84 -3.60 0.72
N PRO A 11 -13.05 -3.61 -0.37
CA PRO A 11 -12.02 -2.59 -0.57
C PRO A 11 -12.64 -1.19 -0.70
N VAL A 12 -11.91 -0.18 -0.24
CA VAL A 12 -12.29 1.23 -0.32
C VAL A 12 -11.19 2.00 -1.04
N LEU A 13 -11.60 2.81 -2.02
CA LEU A 13 -10.74 3.80 -2.66
C LEU A 13 -10.99 5.17 -2.02
N ILE A 14 -9.96 5.72 -1.37
CA ILE A 14 -9.97 7.08 -0.85
C ILE A 14 -9.28 7.97 -1.89
N VAL A 15 -9.98 9.01 -2.34
CA VAL A 15 -9.44 9.99 -3.30
C VAL A 15 -9.27 11.32 -2.57
N PRO A 16 -8.03 11.78 -2.33
CA PRO A 16 -7.77 13.08 -1.71
C PRO A 16 -8.35 14.24 -2.54
N LYS A 17 -8.66 15.36 -1.87
CA LYS A 17 -9.15 16.56 -2.56
C LYS A 17 -8.08 17.07 -3.53
N GLY A 18 -8.46 17.22 -4.80
CA GLY A 18 -7.56 17.63 -5.88
C GLY A 18 -6.83 16.49 -6.58
N ALA A 19 -6.92 15.26 -6.08
CA ALA A 19 -6.45 14.08 -6.80
C ALA A 19 -7.45 13.68 -7.89
N LYS A 20 -6.97 13.19 -9.02
CA LYS A 20 -7.83 12.55 -10.04
C LYS A 20 -8.16 11.14 -9.58
N ALA A 21 -9.44 10.85 -9.36
CA ALA A 21 -9.91 9.49 -9.16
C ALA A 21 -9.57 8.66 -10.41
N THR A 22 -8.94 7.50 -10.22
CA THR A 22 -8.67 6.56 -11.32
C THR A 22 -8.85 5.12 -10.85
N LEU A 23 -9.46 4.31 -11.71
CA LEU A 23 -9.48 2.84 -11.61
C LEU A 23 -8.55 2.20 -12.66
N TRP A 24 -7.72 3.01 -13.31
CA TRP A 24 -6.69 2.58 -14.27
C TRP A 24 -5.37 3.29 -13.94
N PRO A 25 -4.78 3.03 -12.76
CA PRO A 25 -3.45 3.56 -12.45
C PRO A 25 -2.40 2.93 -13.37
N ARG A 26 -1.49 3.74 -13.91
CA ARG A 26 -0.36 3.25 -14.72
C ARG A 26 0.77 2.79 -13.82
N ARG A 27 1.03 3.53 -12.73
CA ARG A 27 2.05 3.18 -11.73
C ARG A 27 1.40 2.99 -10.38
N VAL A 28 1.58 1.80 -9.79
CA VAL A 28 0.99 1.47 -8.48
C VAL A 28 2.09 1.17 -7.47
N LEU A 29 2.03 1.83 -6.32
CA LEU A 29 2.84 1.48 -5.17
C LEU A 29 2.07 0.53 -4.26
N VAL A 30 2.61 -0.64 -3.95
CA VAL A 30 2.07 -1.59 -2.98
C VAL A 30 2.89 -1.50 -1.69
N GLY A 31 2.25 -1.11 -0.59
CA GLY A 31 2.88 -1.18 0.73
C GLY A 31 2.80 -2.60 1.30
N TRP A 32 3.93 -3.27 1.48
CA TRP A 32 4.01 -4.68 1.86
C TRP A 32 4.74 -4.91 3.18
N ASP A 33 4.11 -5.64 4.10
CA ASP A 33 4.67 -6.04 5.41
C ASP A 33 4.52 -7.54 5.70
N SER A 34 4.15 -8.34 4.70
CA SER A 34 3.89 -9.79 4.82
C SER A 34 2.70 -10.17 5.70
N ARG A 35 1.86 -9.23 6.15
CA ARG A 35 0.67 -9.54 6.94
C ARG A 35 -0.53 -9.84 6.07
N VAL A 36 -1.53 -10.48 6.70
CA VAL A 36 -2.76 -10.92 6.03
C VAL A 36 -3.50 -9.76 5.38
N GLU A 37 -3.52 -8.59 6.02
CA GLU A 37 -4.18 -7.40 5.47
C GLU A 37 -3.50 -6.91 4.18
N ALA A 38 -2.16 -6.94 4.11
CA ALA A 38 -1.43 -6.59 2.90
C ALA A 38 -1.71 -7.60 1.78
N SER A 39 -1.66 -8.91 2.10
CA SER A 39 -2.02 -9.98 1.15
C SER A 39 -3.43 -9.82 0.59
N ARG A 40 -4.40 -9.46 1.43
CA ARG A 40 -5.79 -9.24 1.00
C ARG A 40 -5.92 -7.99 0.14
N ALA A 41 -5.27 -6.89 0.50
CA ALA A 41 -5.25 -5.69 -0.35
C ALA A 41 -4.68 -5.97 -1.74
N VAL A 42 -3.58 -6.72 -1.83
CA VAL A 42 -3.03 -7.15 -3.11
C VAL A 42 -4.04 -7.99 -3.90
N ARG A 43 -4.68 -8.97 -3.23
CA ARG A 43 -5.66 -9.85 -3.89
C ARG A 43 -6.87 -9.07 -4.42
N GLU A 44 -7.43 -8.16 -3.63
CA GLU A 44 -8.59 -7.36 -4.03
C GLU A 44 -8.22 -6.33 -5.11
N ALA A 45 -6.96 -5.89 -5.18
CA ALA A 45 -6.45 -4.99 -6.20
C ALA A 45 -5.92 -5.70 -7.45
N LEU A 46 -5.99 -7.04 -7.54
CA LEU A 46 -5.23 -7.81 -8.53
C LEU A 46 -5.50 -7.39 -9.98
N SER A 47 -6.76 -7.11 -10.33
CA SER A 47 -7.11 -6.62 -11.67
C SER A 47 -6.47 -5.26 -12.00
N LEU A 48 -6.39 -4.36 -11.02
CA LEU A 48 -5.73 -3.05 -11.15
C LEU A 48 -4.21 -3.24 -11.32
N LEU A 49 -3.62 -4.11 -10.51
CA LEU A 49 -2.18 -4.39 -10.51
C LEU A 49 -1.73 -5.08 -11.80
N SER A 50 -2.52 -6.02 -12.33
CA SER A 50 -2.24 -6.69 -13.61
C SER A 50 -2.38 -5.77 -14.82
N ALA A 51 -3.24 -4.74 -14.73
CA ALA A 51 -3.44 -3.77 -15.80
C ALA A 51 -2.44 -2.60 -15.76
N ALA A 52 -1.73 -2.41 -14.64
CA ALA A 52 -0.75 -1.34 -14.47
C ALA A 52 0.48 -1.54 -15.37
N GLU A 53 1.10 -0.43 -15.75
CA GLU A 53 2.37 -0.45 -16.47
C GLU A 53 3.53 -0.84 -15.56
N GLU A 54 3.45 -0.45 -14.29
CA GLU A 54 4.46 -0.74 -13.28
C GLU A 54 3.82 -0.89 -11.90
N VAL A 55 4.24 -1.93 -11.18
CA VAL A 55 3.88 -2.18 -9.78
C VAL A 55 5.16 -2.20 -8.96
N CYS A 56 5.35 -1.19 -8.11
CA CYS A 56 6.44 -1.18 -7.15
C CYS A 56 5.95 -1.74 -5.81
N VAL A 57 6.56 -2.83 -5.34
CA VAL A 57 6.33 -3.37 -3.99
C VAL A 57 7.34 -2.74 -3.05
N ALA A 58 6.87 -1.87 -2.15
CA ALA A 58 7.71 -1.21 -1.17
C ALA A 58 7.57 -1.85 0.22
N MET A 59 8.71 -2.22 0.81
CA MET A 59 8.81 -2.75 2.17
C MET A 59 9.60 -1.78 3.04
N VAL A 60 8.98 -1.28 4.13
CA VAL A 60 9.64 -0.36 5.07
C VAL A 60 10.19 -1.14 6.26
N ASP A 61 11.49 -1.03 6.50
CA ASP A 61 12.23 -1.77 7.55
C ASP A 61 11.80 -3.24 7.64
N PRO A 62 11.87 -4.01 6.53
CA PRO A 62 11.47 -5.41 6.54
C PRO A 62 12.31 -6.15 7.58
N LYS A 63 11.68 -6.55 8.68
CA LYS A 63 12.34 -7.38 9.68
C LYS A 63 12.65 -8.72 9.00
N ALA A 64 13.90 -9.16 9.11
CA ALA A 64 14.13 -10.59 9.10
C ALA A 64 13.27 -11.16 10.23
N GLN A 65 12.12 -11.78 9.91
CA GLN A 65 11.50 -12.70 10.85
C GLN A 65 12.59 -13.69 11.28
N ASN A 66 12.52 -14.30 12.47
CA ASN A 66 13.56 -15.11 13.13
C ASN A 66 14.26 -16.20 12.26
N ASN A 67 13.86 -16.38 11.00
CA ASN A 67 14.41 -17.26 9.98
C ASN A 67 14.99 -16.52 8.74
N GLY A 68 15.30 -15.21 8.79
CA GLY A 68 15.96 -14.49 7.67
C GLY A 68 15.07 -14.07 6.49
N LYS A 69 13.74 -14.19 6.59
CA LYS A 69 12.80 -14.14 5.44
C LYS A 69 12.36 -12.75 4.96
N GLY A 70 12.94 -11.66 5.44
CA GLY A 70 12.50 -10.29 5.08
C GLY A 70 12.59 -10.03 3.58
N ALA A 71 13.77 -10.30 2.98
CA ALA A 71 13.98 -10.22 1.54
C ALA A 71 13.18 -11.29 0.76
N GLN A 72 13.00 -12.47 1.37
CA GLN A 72 12.27 -13.58 0.76
C GLN A 72 10.78 -13.26 0.58
N SER A 73 10.17 -12.55 1.54
CA SER A 73 8.79 -12.09 1.41
C SER A 73 8.56 -11.15 0.22
N GLY A 74 9.52 -10.26 -0.06
CA GLY A 74 9.48 -9.38 -1.24
C GLY A 74 9.57 -10.18 -2.55
N ALA A 75 10.44 -11.19 -2.59
CA ALA A 75 10.55 -12.07 -3.74
C ALA A 75 9.28 -12.91 -3.96
N ASP A 76 8.67 -13.42 -2.88
CA ASP A 76 7.46 -14.23 -2.93
C ASP A 76 6.27 -13.44 -3.49
N ILE A 77 6.07 -12.21 -3.02
CA ILE A 77 4.98 -11.36 -3.51
C ILE A 77 5.23 -10.88 -4.95
N ALA A 78 6.47 -10.59 -5.32
CA ALA A 78 6.82 -10.24 -6.68
C ALA A 78 6.57 -11.41 -7.64
N ALA A 79 6.94 -12.63 -7.24
CA ALA A 79 6.65 -13.84 -8.00
C ALA A 79 5.13 -14.08 -8.13
N TYR A 80 4.37 -13.89 -7.05
CA TYR A 80 2.91 -13.99 -7.08
C TYR A 80 2.29 -13.01 -8.08
N LEU A 81 2.65 -11.73 -8.01
CA LEU A 81 2.12 -10.69 -8.88
C LEU A 81 2.54 -10.88 -10.34
N THR A 82 3.78 -11.30 -10.59
CA THR A 82 4.29 -11.61 -11.93
C THR A 82 3.50 -12.77 -12.57
N ARG A 83 3.16 -13.81 -11.80
CA ARG A 83 2.30 -14.91 -12.29
C ARG A 83 0.90 -14.45 -12.68
N HIS A 84 0.44 -13.34 -12.12
CA HIS A 84 -0.82 -12.70 -12.46
C HIS A 84 -0.68 -11.62 -13.55
N GLY A 85 0.49 -11.51 -14.20
CA GLY A 85 0.70 -10.61 -15.33
C GLY A 85 1.13 -9.19 -14.98
N ALA A 86 1.36 -8.89 -13.69
CA ALA A 86 1.87 -7.59 -13.29
C ALA A 86 3.37 -7.44 -13.60
N ARG A 87 3.81 -6.22 -13.93
CA ARG A 87 5.22 -5.86 -14.06
C ARG A 87 5.74 -5.31 -12.74
N VAL A 88 6.56 -6.09 -12.03
CA VAL A 88 6.85 -5.83 -10.61
C VAL A 88 8.31 -5.46 -10.37
N SER A 89 8.52 -4.42 -9.57
CA SER A 89 9.79 -4.08 -8.90
C SER A 89 9.64 -4.19 -7.38
N VAL A 90 10.75 -4.37 -6.65
CA VAL A 90 10.74 -4.48 -5.19
C VAL A 90 11.73 -3.50 -4.58
N ASP A 91 11.23 -2.60 -3.74
CA ASP A 91 12.02 -1.56 -3.07
C ASP A 91 12.08 -1.80 -1.56
N LEU A 92 13.30 -1.80 -1.03
CA LEU A 92 13.57 -1.90 0.40
C LEU A 92 13.84 -0.48 0.95
N LEU A 93 12.91 0.03 1.74
CA LEU A 93 12.95 1.39 2.25
C LEU A 93 13.38 1.39 3.72
N LYS A 94 14.25 2.34 4.09
CA LYS A 94 14.62 2.60 5.48
C LYS A 94 13.69 3.65 6.06
N SER A 95 13.13 3.42 7.25
CA SER A 95 12.24 4.42 7.86
C SER A 95 12.95 5.68 8.33
N ALA A 96 14.21 5.54 8.78
CA ALA A 96 14.99 6.60 9.42
C ALA A 96 14.20 7.34 10.52
N GLY A 97 13.42 6.59 11.33
CA GLY A 97 12.61 7.14 12.42
C GLY A 97 11.27 7.75 12.00
N LYS A 98 10.95 7.76 10.70
CA LYS A 98 9.63 8.18 10.18
C LYS A 98 8.64 7.01 10.24
N SER A 99 7.35 7.32 10.14
CA SER A 99 6.34 6.26 10.04
C SER A 99 6.36 5.61 8.66
N ALA A 100 5.99 4.31 8.57
CA ALA A 100 5.86 3.63 7.28
C ALA A 100 4.90 4.34 6.31
N ALA A 101 3.82 4.96 6.83
CA ALA A 101 2.89 5.76 6.05
C ALA A 101 3.58 6.96 5.37
N THR A 102 4.40 7.69 6.13
CA THR A 102 5.18 8.82 5.61
C THR A 102 6.22 8.36 4.59
N VAL A 103 6.91 7.26 4.86
CA VAL A 103 7.93 6.70 3.97
C VAL A 103 7.30 6.25 2.64
N LEU A 104 6.19 5.52 2.69
CA LEU A 104 5.46 5.08 1.51
C LEU A 104 4.88 6.25 0.71
N THR A 105 4.34 7.27 1.38
CA THR A 105 3.78 8.46 0.70
C THR A 105 4.89 9.25 -0.01
N GLN A 106 6.04 9.41 0.64
CA GLN A 106 7.19 10.07 0.03
C GLN A 106 7.70 9.27 -1.18
N HIS A 107 7.89 7.96 -1.00
CA HIS A 107 8.34 7.08 -2.08
C HIS A 107 7.37 7.06 -3.26
N ALA A 108 6.06 7.03 -3.00
CA ALA A 108 5.04 7.12 -4.03
C ALA A 108 5.14 8.43 -4.84
N ALA A 109 5.46 9.55 -4.19
CA ALA A 109 5.70 10.82 -4.87
C ALA A 109 7.00 10.76 -5.71
N ASP A 110 8.08 10.23 -5.13
CA ASP A 110 9.39 10.12 -5.77
C ASP A 110 9.36 9.19 -7.01
N THR A 111 8.53 8.14 -6.99
CA THR A 111 8.33 7.21 -8.12
C THR A 111 7.19 7.63 -9.06
N CYS A 112 6.53 8.76 -8.78
CA CYS A 112 5.34 9.24 -9.50
C CYS A 112 4.24 8.17 -9.61
N ALA A 113 3.93 7.49 -8.51
CA ALA A 113 2.81 6.55 -8.47
C ALA A 113 1.47 7.27 -8.66
N ASP A 114 0.55 6.64 -9.37
CA ASP A 114 -0.83 7.13 -9.55
C ASP A 114 -1.75 6.67 -8.43
N MET A 115 -1.35 5.63 -7.69
CA MET A 115 -2.15 5.02 -6.62
C MET A 115 -1.24 4.29 -5.63
N ILE A 116 -1.65 4.27 -4.36
CA ILE A 116 -1.06 3.41 -3.33
C ILE A 116 -2.07 2.34 -2.92
N VAL A 117 -1.66 1.07 -2.94
CA VAL A 117 -2.42 -0.09 -2.45
C VAL A 117 -1.84 -0.54 -1.12
N MET A 118 -2.66 -0.63 -0.08
CA MET A 118 -2.21 -1.04 1.26
C MET A 118 -3.27 -1.86 2.00
N GLY A 119 -2.78 -2.78 2.84
CA GLY A 119 -3.61 -3.44 3.85
C GLY A 119 -4.09 -2.48 4.93
N ALA A 120 -5.32 -2.66 5.38
CA ALA A 120 -5.89 -1.94 6.51
C ALA A 120 -5.27 -2.42 7.85
N TYR A 121 -4.07 -1.94 8.17
CA TYR A 121 -3.34 -2.29 9.40
C TYR A 121 -4.19 -2.12 10.66
N GLY A 122 -4.50 -3.24 11.34
CA GLY A 122 -4.95 -3.24 12.75
C GLY A 122 -6.04 -2.22 13.07
N SER A 123 -7.17 -2.31 12.35
CA SER A 123 -8.52 -1.73 12.54
C SER A 123 -8.71 -0.50 13.47
N ARG A 124 -8.20 -0.49 14.70
CA ARG A 124 -8.29 0.68 15.59
C ARG A 124 -7.34 1.81 15.20
N ARG A 125 -6.12 1.49 14.74
CA ARG A 125 -5.10 2.51 14.41
C ARG A 125 -5.34 3.13 13.05
N LEU A 126 -5.74 2.36 12.03
CA LEU A 126 -6.04 2.87 10.67
C LEU A 126 -7.01 4.07 10.67
N ARG A 127 -8.05 3.98 11.51
CA ARG A 127 -9.08 5.02 11.65
C ARG A 127 -8.45 6.35 12.06
N GLU A 128 -7.61 6.32 13.09
CA GLU A 128 -6.91 7.49 13.57
C GLU A 128 -5.79 7.90 12.56
N ARG A 129 -5.19 6.96 11.78
CA ARG A 129 -4.07 7.27 10.84
C ARG A 129 -4.51 7.98 9.58
N ILE A 130 -5.75 7.77 9.18
CA ILE A 130 -6.26 8.34 7.93
C ILE A 130 -7.12 9.57 8.24
N PHE A 131 -7.75 9.60 9.42
CA PHE A 131 -8.80 10.57 9.72
C PHE A 131 -8.70 11.28 11.08
N GLY A 132 -7.65 11.07 11.91
CA GLY A 132 -7.67 11.72 13.23
C GLY A 132 -6.51 11.46 14.18
N GLY A 133 -5.26 11.63 13.76
CA GLY A 133 -4.19 11.66 14.73
C GLY A 133 -2.92 12.35 14.28
N PRO A 134 -1.88 12.44 15.13
CA PRO A 134 -0.70 13.26 14.90
C PRO A 134 -0.18 13.28 13.44
N PRO A 135 0.30 14.44 12.94
CA PRO A 135 0.72 14.59 11.54
C PRO A 135 1.76 13.59 11.03
N SER A 136 2.50 12.93 11.93
CA SER A 136 3.60 12.00 11.63
C SER A 136 3.16 10.64 11.08
N TRP A 137 1.86 10.33 11.11
CA TRP A 137 1.31 9.05 10.64
C TRP A 137 0.05 9.23 9.79
N SER A 138 -0.31 10.49 9.54
CA SER A 138 -1.47 10.89 8.76
C SER A 138 -1.21 10.76 7.26
N PHE A 139 -2.08 10.04 6.55
CA PHE A 139 -2.11 10.07 5.08
C PHE A 139 -2.84 11.31 4.54
N GLU A 140 -3.31 12.24 5.39
CA GLU A 140 -4.00 13.47 4.94
C GLU A 140 -3.16 14.34 3.98
N LYS A 141 -1.83 14.18 4.00
CA LYS A 141 -0.91 14.88 3.08
C LYS A 141 -0.70 14.15 1.76
N THR A 142 -1.22 12.92 1.60
CA THR A 142 -1.13 12.22 0.32
C THR A 142 -2.00 12.94 -0.70
N THR A 143 -1.43 13.27 -1.85
CA THR A 143 -2.15 13.78 -3.01
C THR A 143 -2.58 12.65 -3.94
N LEU A 144 -2.33 11.39 -3.54
CA LEU A 144 -2.55 10.21 -4.36
C LEU A 144 -3.75 9.37 -3.87
N PRO A 145 -4.55 8.80 -4.77
CA PRO A 145 -5.56 7.79 -4.44
C PRO A 145 -5.00 6.64 -3.60
N LEU A 146 -5.73 6.25 -2.55
CA LEU A 146 -5.40 5.12 -1.67
C LEU A 146 -6.44 4.00 -1.81
N PHE A 147 -6.01 2.82 -2.24
CA PHE A 147 -6.83 1.61 -2.22
C PHE A 147 -6.53 0.79 -0.97
N LEU A 148 -7.55 0.56 -0.15
CA LEU A 148 -7.45 -0.11 1.15
C LEU A 148 -8.36 -1.32 1.21
N ALA A 149 -7.84 -2.46 1.65
CA ALA A 149 -8.65 -3.65 1.92
C ALA A 149 -8.26 -4.32 3.25
N ARG A 150 -9.15 -5.17 3.79
CA ARG A 150 -9.00 -5.88 5.06
C ARG A 150 -9.08 -7.38 4.88
#